data_AF-H8K873-F1
#
_entry.id   AF-H8K873-F1
#
_cell.length_a   1.000
_cell.length_b   1.000
_cell.length_c   1.000
_cell.angle_alpha   90.00
_cell.angle_beta   90.00
_cell.angle_gamma   90.00
#
_symmetry.space_group_name_H-M   'P 1'
#
loop_
_entity.id
_entity.type
_entity.pdbx_description
1 polymer ?
#
loop_
_entity_poly.entity_id
_entity_poly.type
_entity_poly.pdbx_seq_one_letter_code
_entity_poly.pdbx_strand_id
1 'polypeptide(L)' 'MHGKRTLTADIALRLGKYFQTSAQLWINLQARYDLKLAQRNEWSHIKNRIRTMEVNRIAS' A
#
# COMPACT_ATOMS: atom_id res chain seq x y z
N MET A 1 5.29 -9.73 -21.28
CA MET A 1 5.47 -9.22 -19.90
C MET A 1 4.51 -8.06 -19.67
N HIS A 2 3.26 -8.32 -19.34
CA HIS A 2 2.28 -7.28 -18.98
C HIS A 2 1.84 -7.53 -17.54
N GLY A 3 2.77 -7.27 -16.60
CA GLY A 3 2.43 -7.22 -15.19
C GLY A 3 1.43 -6.08 -14.99
N LYS A 4 0.27 -6.42 -14.42
CA LYS A 4 -0.80 -5.51 -13.99
C LYS A 4 -0.23 -4.14 -13.64
N ARG A 5 -0.47 -3.12 -14.48
CA ARG A 5 0.01 -1.76 -14.22
C ARG A 5 -0.62 -1.29 -12.91
N THR A 6 0.17 -1.29 -11.83
CA THR A 6 -0.17 -0.63 -10.57
C THR A 6 -0.63 0.78 -10.88
N LEU A 7 -1.73 1.21 -10.27
CA LEU A 7 -2.24 2.57 -10.43
C LEU A 7 -1.14 3.58 -10.05
N THR A 8 -0.61 4.30 -11.05
CA THR A 8 0.42 5.32 -10.90
C THR A 8 -0.17 6.66 -10.45
N ALA A 9 0.68 7.57 -9.97
CA ALA A 9 0.26 8.90 -9.55
C ALA A 9 -0.43 9.69 -10.68
N ASP A 10 0.01 9.54 -11.93
CA ASP A 10 -0.60 10.22 -13.07
C ASP A 10 -2.04 9.73 -13.33
N ILE A 11 -2.29 8.43 -13.16
CA ILE A 11 -3.64 7.85 -13.29
C ILE A 11 -4.52 8.33 -12.13
N ALA A 12 -3.99 8.38 -10.91
CA ALA A 12 -4.72 8.90 -9.75
C ALA A 12 -5.15 10.36 -9.95
N LEU A 13 -4.27 11.21 -10.51
CA LEU A 13 -4.59 12.60 -10.84
C LEU A 13 -5.69 12.71 -11.89
N ARG A 14 -5.63 11.88 -12.96
CA ARG A 14 -6.66 11.84 -14.01
C ARG A 14 -8.02 11.41 -13.46
N LEU A 15 -8.05 10.36 -12.64
CA LEU A 15 -9.28 9.88 -12.01
C LEU A 15 -9.85 10.90 -11.02
N GLY A 16 -9.00 11.55 -10.23
CA GLY A 16 -9.42 12.62 -9.33
C GLY A 16 -10.07 13.77 -10.09
N LYS A 17 -9.44 14.22 -11.20
CA LYS A 17 -10.02 15.26 -12.05
C LYS A 17 -11.33 14.83 -12.70
N TYR A 18 -11.39 13.61 -13.23
CA TYR A 18 -12.56 13.10 -13.95
C TYR A 18 -13.78 12.91 -13.05
N PHE A 19 -13.60 12.31 -11.87
CA PHE A 19 -14.68 12.03 -10.92
C PHE A 19 -14.90 13.13 -9.88
N GLN A 20 -14.17 14.26 -9.98
CA GLN A 20 -14.18 15.34 -8.99
C GLN A 20 -13.87 14.85 -7.55
N THR A 21 -12.94 13.90 -7.44
CA THR A 21 -12.45 13.36 -6.16
C THR A 21 -10.98 13.71 -5.96
N SER A 22 -10.42 13.43 -4.78
CA SER A 22 -8.98 13.57 -4.57
C SER A 22 -8.21 12.45 -5.27
N ALA A 23 -7.01 12.74 -5.79
CA ALA A 23 -6.10 11.72 -6.30
C ALA A 23 -5.65 10.75 -5.18
N GLN A 24 -5.51 11.28 -3.96
CA GLN A 24 -5.13 10.50 -2.78
C GLN A 24 -6.11 9.37 -2.49
N LEU A 25 -7.40 9.56 -2.77
CA LEU A 25 -8.42 8.51 -2.62
C LEU A 25 -8.03 7.25 -3.42
N TRP A 26 -7.60 7.43 -4.67
CA TRP A 26 -7.25 6.35 -5.59
C TRP A 26 -5.93 5.67 -5.19
N ILE A 27 -4.93 6.46 -4.78
CA ILE A 27 -3.68 5.92 -4.21
C ILE A 27 -3.97 5.06 -2.99
N ASN A 28 -4.80 5.55 -2.07
CA ASN A 28 -5.16 4.82 -0.86
C ASN A 28 -5.90 3.52 -1.18
N LEU A 29 -6.78 3.53 -2.19
CA LEU A 29 -7.49 2.32 -2.63
C LEU A 29 -6.51 1.26 -3.15
N GLN A 30 -5.57 1.66 -4.01
CA GLN A 30 -4.54 0.77 -4.55
C GLN A 30 -3.66 0.20 -3.41
N ALA A 31 -3.15 1.07 -2.53
CA ALA A 31 -2.30 0.65 -1.41
C ALA A 31 -3.02 -0.33 -0.48
N ARG A 32 -4.31 -0.12 -0.19
CA ARG A 32 -5.12 -1.04 0.62
C ARG A 32 -5.33 -2.39 -0.06
N TYR A 33 -5.53 -2.40 -1.38
CA TYR A 33 -5.63 -3.63 -2.13
C TYR A 33 -4.32 -4.42 -2.11
N ASP A 34 -3.20 -3.76 -2.37
CA ASP A 34 -1.87 -4.37 -2.39
C ASP A 34 -1.51 -4.93 -1.01
N LEU A 35 -1.79 -4.17 0.06
CA LEU A 35 -1.59 -4.64 1.42
C LEU A 35 -2.41 -5.90 1.73
N LYS A 36 -3.71 -5.92 1.35
CA LYS A 36 -4.56 -7.11 1.52
C LYS A 36 -4.08 -8.31 0.71
N LEU A 37 -3.46 -8.09 -0.45
CA LEU A 37 -2.90 -9.16 -1.27
C LEU A 37 -1.62 -9.71 -0.63
N ALA A 38 -0.69 -8.84 -0.23
CA ALA A 38 0.54 -9.21 0.48
C ALA A 38 0.24 -9.94 1.81
N GLN A 39 -0.76 -9.48 2.55
CA GLN A 39 -1.24 -10.14 3.77
C GLN A 39 -1.73 -11.57 3.52
N ARG A 40 -2.43 -11.81 2.40
CA ARG A 40 -2.94 -13.14 2.06
C ARG A 40 -1.86 -14.08 1.55
N ASN A 41 -0.94 -13.57 0.74
CA ASN A 41 -0.01 -14.42 -0.01
C ASN A 41 1.35 -14.60 0.67
N GLU A 42 1.84 -13.58 1.38
CA GLU A 42 3.24 -13.51 1.79
C GLU A 42 3.42 -13.37 3.30
N TRP A 43 2.47 -12.71 3.98
CA TRP A 43 2.63 -12.36 5.39
C TRP A 43 2.80 -13.57 6.31
N SER A 44 2.12 -14.69 6.05
CA SER A 44 2.29 -15.94 6.80
C SER A 44 3.75 -16.43 6.83
N HIS A 45 4.48 -16.22 5.73
CA HIS A 45 5.86 -16.66 5.56
C HIS A 45 6.88 -15.64 6.05
N ILE A 46 6.57 -14.35 5.93
CA ILE A 46 7.50 -13.26 6.27
C ILE A 46 7.43 -12.92 7.76
N LYS A 47 6.25 -12.95 8.38
CA LYS A 47 6.05 -12.46 9.76
C LYS A 47 6.98 -13.10 10.79
N ASN A 48 7.26 -14.40 10.65
CA ASN A 48 8.10 -15.15 11.61
C ASN A 48 9.60 -14.80 11.48
N ARG A 49 9.99 -14.13 10.38
CA ARG A 49 11.38 -13.70 10.12
C ARG A 49 11.61 -12.24 10.54
N ILE A 50 10.55 -11.49 10.84
CA ILE A 50 10.64 -10.10 11.27
C ILE A 50 10.69 -10.07 12.80
N ARG A 51 11.75 -9.47 13.36
CA ARG A 51 11.81 -9.14 14.78
C ARG A 51 11.16 -7.78 15.01
N THR A 52 10.08 -7.74 15.78
CA THR A 52 9.48 -6.48 16.25
C THR A 52 10.47 -5.78 17.16
N MET A 53 10.81 -4.53 16.85
CA MET A 53 11.55 -3.69 17.78
C MET A 53 10.57 -3.10 18.79
N GLU A 54 10.76 -3.40 20.07
CA GLU A 54 10.08 -2.67 21.14
C GLU A 54 10.75 -1.32 21.32
N VAL A 55 10.03 -0.25 20.96
CA VAL A 55 10.48 1.13 21.13
C VAL A 55 10.27 1.52 22.59
N ASN A 56 11.07 0.94 23.48
CA ASN A 56 11.02 1.21 24.92
C ASN A 56 12.41 1.60 25.46
N ARG A 57 13.17 2.39 24.69
CA ARG A 57 14.53 2.80 25.09
C ARG A 57 15.01 4.18 24.63
N ILE A 58 14.12 5.09 24.23
CA ILE A 58 14.52 6.47 23.85
C ILE A 58 13.70 7.53 24.62
N ALA A 59 13.25 7.18 25.82
CA ALA A 59 12.75 8.12 26.81
C ALA A 59 13.62 7.97 28.07
N SER A 60 14.80 8.60 28.06
CA SER A 60 15.59 8.96 29.24
C SER A 60 16.37 10.22 28.91
#